data_AF-E4TY37-F1
#
_entry.id   AF-E4TY37-F1
#
_cell.length_a   1.000
_cell.length_b   1.000
_cell.length_c   1.000
_cell.angle_alpha   90.00
_cell.angle_beta   90.00
_cell.angle_gamma   90.00
#
_symmetry.space_group_name_H-M   'P 1'
#
loop_
_entity.id
_entity.type
_entity.pdbx_description
1 polymer ?
#
loop_
_entity_poly.entity_id
_entity_poly.type
_entity_poly.pdbx_seq_one_letter_code
_entity_poly.pdbx_strand_id
1 'polypeptide(L)'
;MIHDNPAERLLKILQDGKNENVNAPCRAVWARLLNVEITDHALMMSRMGKVMELPNQIISELKEKFPNQSNTYEHWSKQLSHAFLLQNINDKWDTFIKHIDNHSIAYLQLSANLLQSKSIISLIEKEKLNEIREKIDNLYKEIIETDLDEKVKEFLLRAMQKILVSVDEYNISGSIPIMDSIDMVFGHMVVNDEFRNEMNKTPITKTLFERLSDVANIVTVSQGLTELSSYVKQLLLGES
;
A
#
# COMPACT_ATOMS: atom_id res chain seq x y z
N MET A 1 -0.76 10.95 11.69
CA MET A 1 -1.24 9.72 11.02
C MET A 1 -0.87 9.85 9.55
N ILE A 2 -0.05 8.93 9.05
CA ILE A 2 0.55 8.94 7.70
C ILE A 2 -0.47 8.32 6.76
N HIS A 3 -1.09 9.12 5.90
CA HIS A 3 -2.00 8.60 4.87
C HIS A 3 -1.63 9.23 3.54
N ASP A 4 -1.10 8.40 2.64
CA ASP A 4 -1.22 8.67 1.23
C ASP A 4 -2.71 8.72 0.86
N ASN A 5 -3.07 9.60 -0.08
CA ASN A 5 -4.45 10.02 -0.28
C ASN A 5 -5.30 8.92 -0.95
N PRO A 6 -6.25 8.27 -0.23
CA PRO A 6 -7.04 7.18 -0.81
C PRO A 6 -7.97 7.67 -1.94
N ALA A 7 -8.37 8.95 -1.92
CA ALA A 7 -9.18 9.52 -2.98
C ALA A 7 -8.36 9.74 -4.25
N GLU A 8 -7.08 10.12 -4.12
CA GLU A 8 -6.17 10.24 -5.26
C GLU A 8 -5.90 8.87 -5.91
N ARG A 9 -5.70 7.82 -5.08
CA ARG A 9 -5.57 6.43 -5.55
C ARG A 9 -6.81 5.97 -6.33
N LEU A 10 -8.00 6.12 -5.75
CA LEU A 10 -9.24 5.73 -6.41
C LEU A 10 -9.46 6.54 -7.69
N LEU A 11 -9.22 7.84 -7.66
CA LEU A 11 -9.36 8.72 -8.80
C LEU A 11 -8.48 8.27 -9.96
N LYS A 12 -7.20 7.97 -9.68
CA LYS A 12 -6.26 7.46 -10.69
C LYS A 12 -6.77 6.17 -11.33
N ILE A 13 -7.22 5.20 -10.53
CA ILE A 13 -7.78 3.94 -11.02
C ILE A 13 -8.98 4.18 -11.95
N LEU A 14 -9.90 5.08 -11.57
CA LEU A 14 -11.08 5.38 -12.37
C LEU A 14 -10.75 6.16 -13.65
N GLN A 15 -9.79 7.08 -13.59
CA GLN A 15 -9.31 7.82 -14.76
C GLN A 15 -8.58 6.90 -15.75
N ASP A 16 -7.72 6.01 -15.27
CA ASP A 16 -7.08 4.99 -16.10
C ASP A 16 -8.13 4.07 -16.72
N GLY A 17 -9.13 3.66 -15.94
CA GLY A 17 -10.29 2.90 -16.42
C GLY A 17 -11.13 3.64 -17.47
N LYS A 18 -11.20 4.97 -17.45
CA LYS A 18 -11.89 5.76 -18.50
C LYS A 18 -11.16 5.76 -19.83
N ASN A 19 -9.84 5.52 -19.82
CA ASN A 19 -9.01 5.47 -21.02
C ASN A 19 -8.99 4.08 -21.67
N GLU A 20 -9.59 3.09 -21.03
CA GLU A 20 -9.65 1.71 -21.51
C GLU A 20 -10.72 1.49 -22.57
N ASN A 21 -10.53 0.46 -23.41
CA ASN A 21 -11.50 0.10 -24.42
C ASN A 21 -12.80 -0.41 -23.76
N VAL A 22 -13.90 0.33 -23.92
CA VAL A 22 -15.22 0.01 -23.35
C VAL A 22 -15.78 -1.34 -23.79
N ASN A 23 -15.36 -1.87 -24.94
CA ASN A 23 -15.78 -3.20 -25.42
C ASN A 23 -14.89 -4.34 -24.92
N ALA A 24 -13.76 -4.05 -24.25
CA ALA A 24 -12.92 -5.08 -23.69
C ALA A 24 -13.62 -5.80 -22.53
N PRO A 25 -13.33 -7.09 -22.27
CA PRO A 25 -13.85 -7.77 -21.09
C PRO A 25 -13.40 -7.07 -19.80
N CYS A 26 -14.32 -6.89 -18.84
CA CYS A 26 -14.04 -6.29 -17.53
C CYS A 26 -12.84 -6.94 -16.84
N ARG A 27 -12.74 -8.28 -16.88
CA ARG A 27 -11.62 -9.04 -16.34
C ARG A 27 -10.27 -8.59 -16.89
N ALA A 28 -10.19 -8.35 -18.20
CA ALA A 28 -8.95 -7.95 -18.85
C ALA A 28 -8.56 -6.51 -18.49
N VAL A 29 -9.54 -5.63 -18.33
CA VAL A 29 -9.31 -4.25 -17.88
C VAL A 29 -8.85 -4.23 -16.42
N TRP A 30 -9.55 -4.93 -15.52
CA TRP A 30 -9.14 -5.03 -14.12
C TRP A 30 -7.75 -5.65 -13.95
N ALA A 31 -7.42 -6.69 -14.71
CA ALA A 31 -6.08 -7.29 -14.70
C ALA A 31 -4.99 -6.24 -15.00
N ARG A 32 -5.20 -5.35 -15.98
CA ARG A 32 -4.28 -4.25 -16.30
C ARG A 32 -4.24 -3.19 -15.20
N LEU A 33 -5.40 -2.66 -14.80
CA LEU A 33 -5.51 -1.59 -13.80
C LEU A 33 -4.89 -2.00 -12.45
N LEU A 34 -5.00 -3.28 -12.10
CA LEU A 34 -4.53 -3.81 -10.83
C LEU A 34 -3.17 -4.50 -10.95
N ASN A 35 -2.54 -4.51 -12.13
CA ASN A 35 -1.26 -5.17 -12.41
C ASN A 35 -1.23 -6.64 -11.93
N VAL A 36 -2.22 -7.43 -12.36
CA VAL A 36 -2.39 -8.85 -12.04
C VAL A 36 -2.44 -9.67 -13.32
N GLU A 37 -1.79 -10.83 -13.30
CA GLU A 37 -1.91 -11.81 -14.38
C GLU A 37 -3.37 -12.26 -14.54
N ILE A 38 -3.90 -12.27 -15.76
CA ILE A 38 -5.32 -12.56 -16.01
C ILE A 38 -5.76 -13.95 -15.54
N THR A 39 -4.81 -14.87 -15.38
CA THR A 39 -5.00 -16.23 -14.89
C THR A 39 -5.04 -16.33 -13.36
N ASP A 40 -4.54 -15.32 -12.63
CA ASP A 40 -4.55 -15.30 -11.17
C ASP A 40 -5.86 -14.71 -10.64
N HIS A 41 -6.90 -15.54 -10.65
CA HIS A 41 -8.24 -15.14 -10.25
C HIS A 41 -8.34 -14.77 -8.77
N ALA A 42 -7.57 -15.44 -7.90
CA ALA A 42 -7.61 -15.19 -6.47
C ALA A 42 -7.01 -13.82 -6.13
N LEU A 43 -5.83 -13.51 -6.69
CA LEU A 43 -5.19 -12.20 -6.49
C LEU A 43 -6.02 -11.07 -7.09
N MET A 44 -6.59 -11.28 -8.28
CA MET A 44 -7.47 -10.29 -8.92
C MET A 44 -8.67 -9.95 -8.02
N MET A 45 -9.37 -10.95 -7.49
CA MET A 45 -10.51 -10.74 -6.59
C MET A 45 -10.10 -10.06 -5.29
N SER A 46 -8.95 -10.45 -4.72
CA SER A 46 -8.39 -9.81 -3.52
C SER A 46 -8.13 -8.32 -3.76
N ARG A 47 -7.44 -7.97 -4.85
CA ARG A 47 -7.15 -6.56 -5.19
C ARG A 47 -8.40 -5.77 -5.54
N MET A 48 -9.37 -6.37 -6.24
CA MET A 48 -10.68 -5.73 -6.48
C MET A 48 -11.41 -5.43 -5.17
N GLY A 49 -11.38 -6.35 -4.20
CA GLY A 49 -11.91 -6.13 -2.86
C GLY A 49 -11.29 -4.90 -2.17
N LYS A 50 -9.97 -4.72 -2.32
CA LYS A 50 -9.27 -3.52 -1.82
C LYS A 50 -9.70 -2.24 -2.53
N VAL A 51 -9.94 -2.27 -3.85
CA VAL A 51 -10.51 -1.11 -4.57
C VAL A 51 -11.91 -0.77 -4.04
N MET A 52 -12.74 -1.79 -3.77
CA MET A 52 -14.07 -1.62 -3.20
C MET A 52 -14.05 -1.06 -1.77
N GLU A 53 -12.92 -1.15 -1.07
CA GLU A 53 -12.73 -0.58 0.26
C GLU A 53 -12.38 0.92 0.23
N LEU A 54 -11.73 1.40 -0.83
CA LEU A 54 -11.30 2.79 -0.97
C LEU A 54 -12.42 3.82 -0.70
N PRO A 55 -13.66 3.65 -1.20
CA PRO A 55 -14.75 4.57 -0.87
C PRO A 55 -14.98 4.73 0.63
N ASN A 56 -14.91 3.64 1.39
CA ASN A 56 -15.12 3.68 2.84
C ASN A 56 -13.97 4.39 3.55
N GLN A 57 -12.72 4.18 3.11
CA GLN A 57 -11.55 4.89 3.62
C GLN A 57 -11.69 6.40 3.39
N ILE A 58 -12.01 6.81 2.15
CA ILE A 58 -12.22 8.21 1.78
C ILE A 58 -13.32 8.86 2.61
N ILE A 59 -14.48 8.20 2.72
CA ILE A 59 -15.62 8.74 3.48
C ILE A 59 -15.28 8.89 4.96
N SER A 60 -14.57 7.92 5.53
CA SER A 60 -14.16 7.97 6.94
C SER A 60 -13.21 9.14 7.19
N GLU A 61 -12.20 9.31 6.34
CA GLU A 61 -11.26 10.44 6.44
C GLU A 61 -11.93 11.80 6.20
N LEU A 62 -12.87 11.90 5.25
CA LEU A 62 -13.62 13.14 5.02
C LEU A 62 -14.49 13.49 6.22
N LYS A 63 -15.16 12.51 6.85
CA LYS A 63 -15.96 12.76 8.06
C LYS A 63 -15.11 13.22 9.24
N GLU A 64 -13.93 12.62 9.41
CA GLU A 64 -13.00 12.98 10.49
C GLU A 64 -12.39 14.37 10.28
N LYS A 65 -11.84 14.64 9.09
CA LYS A 65 -11.06 15.84 8.80
C LYS A 65 -11.91 17.03 8.35
N PHE A 66 -13.09 16.77 7.77
CA PHE A 66 -13.98 17.76 7.17
C PHE A 66 -15.47 17.49 7.51
N PRO A 67 -15.85 17.49 8.80
CA PRO A 67 -17.21 17.13 9.22
C PRO A 67 -18.32 17.99 8.60
N ASN A 68 -18.01 19.23 8.19
CA ASN A 68 -18.96 20.16 7.55
C ASN A 68 -19.20 19.86 6.05
N GLN A 69 -18.47 18.90 5.45
CA GLN A 69 -18.59 18.51 4.04
C GLN A 69 -19.39 17.21 3.86
N SER A 70 -20.30 16.92 4.80
CA SER A 70 -20.87 15.60 5.08
C SER A 70 -21.66 14.92 3.95
N ASN A 71 -21.97 15.63 2.85
CA ASN A 71 -22.71 15.07 1.71
C ASN A 71 -21.96 15.16 0.36
N THR A 72 -20.74 15.72 0.35
CA THR A 72 -19.98 15.95 -0.90
C THR A 72 -19.58 14.66 -1.62
N TYR A 73 -19.54 13.55 -0.90
CA TYR A 73 -19.18 12.24 -1.45
C TYR A 73 -20.37 11.39 -1.90
N GLU A 74 -21.61 11.79 -1.61
CA GLU A 74 -22.77 10.91 -1.80
C GLU A 74 -22.96 10.45 -3.25
N HIS A 75 -22.81 11.37 -4.21
CA HIS A 75 -23.04 11.05 -5.63
C HIS A 75 -22.04 10.02 -6.15
N TRP A 76 -20.74 10.33 -6.06
CA TRP A 76 -19.70 9.44 -6.60
C TRP A 76 -19.66 8.10 -5.87
N SER A 77 -19.90 8.08 -4.55
CA SER A 77 -19.90 6.84 -3.77
C SER A 77 -21.09 5.94 -4.11
N LYS A 78 -22.29 6.50 -4.32
CA LYS A 78 -23.47 5.75 -4.78
C LYS A 78 -23.26 5.19 -6.19
N GLN A 79 -22.74 6.00 -7.11
CA GLN A 79 -22.46 5.56 -8.49
C GLN A 79 -21.44 4.42 -8.53
N LEU A 80 -20.35 4.55 -7.78
CA LEU A 80 -19.32 3.52 -7.71
C LEU A 80 -19.81 2.25 -7.03
N SER A 81 -20.56 2.37 -5.93
CA SER A 81 -21.17 1.21 -5.25
C SER A 81 -22.13 0.46 -6.17
N HIS A 82 -22.93 1.20 -6.94
CA HIS A 82 -23.83 0.62 -7.93
C HIS A 82 -23.06 -0.08 -9.06
N ALA A 83 -21.99 0.54 -9.56
CA ALA A 83 -21.12 -0.06 -10.59
C ALA A 83 -20.52 -1.40 -10.12
N PHE A 84 -20.01 -1.45 -8.88
CA PHE A 84 -19.48 -2.69 -8.30
C PHE A 84 -20.57 -3.74 -8.06
N LEU A 85 -21.76 -3.34 -7.59
CA LEU A 85 -22.88 -4.25 -7.35
C LEU A 85 -23.35 -4.96 -8.62
N LEU A 86 -23.42 -4.23 -9.74
CA LEU A 86 -23.87 -4.77 -11.02
C LEU A 86 -22.75 -5.43 -11.84
N GLN A 87 -21.53 -5.43 -11.32
CA GLN A 87 -20.37 -5.83 -12.10
C GLN A 87 -20.41 -7.32 -12.46
N ASN A 88 -20.37 -7.58 -13.77
CA ASN A 88 -20.05 -8.90 -14.30
C ASN A 88 -18.65 -8.86 -14.94
N ILE A 89 -17.70 -9.58 -14.33
CA ILE A 89 -16.29 -9.60 -14.79
C ILE A 89 -16.12 -10.19 -16.20
N ASN A 90 -17.10 -10.96 -16.68
CA ASN A 90 -17.06 -11.58 -18.01
C ASN A 90 -17.76 -10.71 -19.08
N ASP A 91 -18.41 -9.62 -18.67
CA ASP A 91 -19.08 -8.69 -19.57
C ASP A 91 -18.09 -7.60 -20.05
N LYS A 92 -18.57 -6.70 -20.90
CA LYS A 92 -17.84 -5.54 -21.42
C LYS A 92 -17.58 -4.52 -20.34
N TRP A 93 -16.41 -3.87 -20.40
CA TRP A 93 -16.01 -2.80 -19.49
C TRP A 93 -17.02 -1.65 -19.40
N ASP A 94 -17.70 -1.35 -20.52
CA ASP A 94 -18.81 -0.41 -20.57
C ASP A 94 -19.83 -0.61 -19.44
N THR A 95 -20.15 -1.87 -19.11
CA THR A 95 -21.12 -2.21 -18.06
C THR A 95 -20.74 -1.69 -16.68
N PHE A 96 -19.45 -1.52 -16.40
CA PHE A 96 -18.96 -0.90 -15.18
C PHE A 96 -18.74 0.61 -15.37
N ILE A 97 -17.93 1.00 -16.35
CA ILE A 97 -17.39 2.35 -16.46
C ILE A 97 -18.44 3.41 -16.86
N LYS A 98 -19.56 3.00 -17.45
CA LYS A 98 -20.67 3.91 -17.79
C LYS A 98 -21.35 4.52 -16.57
N HIS A 99 -21.29 3.84 -15.41
CA HIS A 99 -21.87 4.34 -14.17
C HIS A 99 -21.03 5.44 -13.54
N ILE A 100 -19.75 5.53 -13.90
CA ILE A 100 -18.83 6.54 -13.39
C ILE A 100 -18.93 7.80 -14.26
N ASP A 101 -19.90 8.66 -14.00
CA ASP A 101 -20.08 9.88 -14.80
C ASP A 101 -19.01 10.96 -14.52
N ASN A 102 -18.97 12.00 -15.35
CA ASN A 102 -18.03 13.11 -15.19
C ASN A 102 -18.21 13.86 -13.87
N HIS A 103 -19.43 13.88 -13.32
CA HIS A 103 -19.70 14.48 -12.01
C HIS A 103 -19.01 13.65 -10.91
N SER A 104 -19.06 12.32 -11.01
CA SER A 104 -18.41 11.41 -10.08
C SER A 104 -16.90 11.64 -10.04
N ILE A 105 -16.26 11.77 -11.21
CA ILE A 105 -14.84 12.09 -11.32
C ILE A 105 -14.54 13.47 -10.72
N ALA A 106 -15.33 14.50 -11.04
CA ALA A 106 -15.10 15.85 -10.54
C ALA A 106 -15.25 15.97 -9.01
N TYR A 107 -16.29 15.35 -8.43
CA TYR A 107 -16.48 15.34 -6.98
C TYR A 107 -15.43 14.48 -6.26
N LEU A 108 -15.00 13.36 -6.85
CA LEU A 108 -13.91 12.57 -6.30
C LEU A 108 -12.58 13.34 -6.35
N GLN A 109 -12.31 14.09 -7.42
CA GLN A 109 -11.17 15.01 -7.49
C GLN A 109 -11.23 16.08 -6.41
N LEU A 110 -12.42 16.63 -6.12
CA LEU A 110 -12.60 17.55 -5.01
C LEU A 110 -12.29 16.87 -3.67
N SER A 111 -12.77 15.65 -3.45
CA SER A 111 -12.43 14.85 -2.26
C SER A 111 -10.91 14.64 -2.14
N ALA A 112 -10.23 14.31 -3.25
CA ALA A 112 -8.78 14.18 -3.29
C ALA A 112 -8.08 15.49 -2.91
N ASN A 113 -8.47 16.61 -3.51
CA ASN A 113 -7.88 17.92 -3.21
C ASN A 113 -8.11 18.35 -1.76
N LEU A 114 -9.30 18.08 -1.20
CA LEU A 114 -9.61 18.36 0.20
C LEU A 114 -8.71 17.53 1.13
N LEU A 115 -8.66 16.21 0.95
CA LEU A 115 -7.79 15.35 1.77
C LEU A 115 -6.32 15.74 1.63
N GLN A 116 -5.87 16.08 0.41
CA GLN A 116 -4.52 16.55 0.16
C GLN A 116 -4.23 17.88 0.88
N SER A 117 -5.19 18.79 1.02
CA SER A 117 -4.97 20.06 1.73
C SER A 117 -4.63 19.90 3.21
N LYS A 118 -4.88 18.71 3.78
CA LYS A 118 -4.53 18.32 5.16
C LYS A 118 -3.40 17.29 5.21
N SER A 119 -2.90 16.84 4.07
CA SER A 119 -1.80 15.90 3.95
C SER A 119 -0.56 16.59 3.40
N ILE A 120 0.58 16.34 4.02
CA ILE A 120 1.89 16.81 3.52
C ILE A 120 2.45 15.76 2.53
N ILE A 121 1.79 14.62 2.39
CA ILE A 121 2.28 13.45 1.68
C ILE A 121 1.52 13.31 0.36
N SER A 122 2.26 13.29 -0.74
CA SER A 122 1.76 12.91 -2.07
C SER A 122 1.92 11.41 -2.30
N LEU A 123 1.34 10.90 -3.37
CA LEU A 123 1.61 9.52 -3.81
C LEU A 123 3.11 9.29 -4.02
N ILE A 124 3.59 8.10 -3.65
CA ILE A 124 4.95 7.64 -3.90
C ILE A 124 5.09 7.38 -5.40
N GLU A 125 6.12 7.97 -6.00
CA GLU A 125 6.43 7.79 -7.42
C GLU A 125 6.81 6.33 -7.73
N LYS A 126 6.52 5.90 -8.96
CA LYS A 126 6.77 4.51 -9.39
C LYS A 126 8.24 4.13 -9.27
N GLU A 127 9.13 5.07 -9.57
CA GLU A 127 10.58 4.93 -9.48
C GLU A 127 11.01 4.65 -8.03
N LYS A 128 10.39 5.32 -7.05
CA LYS A 128 10.62 5.09 -5.63
C LYS A 128 10.06 3.76 -5.14
N LEU A 129 8.90 3.34 -5.65
CA LEU A 129 8.36 2.00 -5.38
C LEU A 129 9.27 0.90 -5.93
N ASN A 130 9.82 1.09 -7.14
CA ASN A 130 10.80 0.17 -7.71
C ASN A 130 12.08 0.12 -6.86
N GLU A 131 12.57 1.28 -6.39
CA GLU A 131 13.73 1.35 -5.48
C GLU A 131 13.47 0.55 -4.19
N ILE A 132 12.29 0.71 -3.57
CA ILE A 132 11.89 -0.07 -2.39
C ILE A 132 11.88 -1.56 -2.72
N ARG A 133 11.23 -1.95 -3.83
CA ARG A 133 11.11 -3.35 -4.25
C ARG A 133 12.49 -3.99 -4.42
N GLU A 134 13.40 -3.34 -5.13
CA GLU A 134 14.76 -3.83 -5.33
C GLU A 134 15.53 -3.96 -4.01
N LYS A 135 15.43 -2.97 -3.11
CA LYS A 135 16.08 -3.03 -1.79
C LYS A 135 15.60 -4.24 -0.98
N ILE A 136 14.30 -4.50 -0.96
CA ILE A 136 13.71 -5.60 -0.20
C ILE A 136 13.98 -6.96 -0.86
N ASP A 137 13.93 -7.06 -2.19
CA ASP A 137 14.25 -8.29 -2.91
C ASP A 137 15.72 -8.71 -2.73
N ASN A 138 16.64 -7.74 -2.74
CA ASN A 138 18.05 -7.99 -2.44
C ASN A 138 18.24 -8.47 -0.99
N LEU A 139 17.58 -7.80 -0.03
CA LEU A 139 17.62 -8.22 1.38
C LEU A 139 17.02 -9.62 1.57
N TYR A 140 15.93 -9.96 0.88
CA TYR A 140 15.34 -11.29 0.90
C TYR A 140 16.35 -12.36 0.45
N LYS A 141 17.06 -12.11 -0.66
CA LYS A 141 18.12 -13.01 -1.16
C LYS A 141 19.29 -13.12 -0.19
N GLU A 142 19.72 -12.03 0.40
CA GLU A 142 20.79 -12.05 1.41
C GLU A 142 20.40 -12.88 2.64
N ILE A 143 19.14 -12.78 3.11
CA ILE A 143 18.64 -13.57 4.25
C ILE A 143 18.66 -15.08 3.95
N ILE A 144 18.35 -15.52 2.72
CA ILE A 144 18.40 -16.94 2.33
C ILE A 144 19.79 -17.53 2.61
N GLU A 145 20.83 -16.79 2.23
CA GLU A 145 22.23 -17.21 2.31
C GLU A 145 22.83 -17.15 3.73
N THR A 146 22.11 -16.63 4.72
CA THR A 146 22.59 -16.57 6.11
C THR A 146 22.58 -17.94 6.79
N ASP A 147 23.34 -18.09 7.87
CA ASP A 147 23.29 -19.28 8.74
C ASP A 147 22.42 -19.04 9.99
N LEU A 148 21.38 -18.19 9.86
CA LEU A 148 20.41 -17.94 10.93
C LEU A 148 19.59 -19.20 11.23
N ASP A 149 19.18 -19.36 12.49
CA ASP A 149 18.19 -20.36 12.88
C ASP A 149 16.96 -20.35 11.96
N GLU A 150 16.45 -21.55 11.64
CA GLU A 150 15.40 -21.76 10.66
C GLU A 150 14.14 -20.93 10.96
N LYS A 151 13.76 -20.79 12.24
CA LYS A 151 12.58 -20.01 12.64
C LYS A 151 12.78 -18.51 12.43
N VAL A 152 13.97 -18.00 12.73
CA VAL A 152 14.34 -16.59 12.53
C VAL A 152 14.38 -16.27 11.04
N LYS A 153 15.01 -17.13 10.25
CA LYS A 153 15.06 -17.00 8.80
C LYS A 153 13.66 -17.04 8.19
N GLU A 154 12.82 -18.00 8.57
CA GLU A 154 11.45 -18.12 8.08
C GLU A 154 10.62 -16.87 8.39
N PHE A 155 10.71 -16.33 9.61
CA PHE A 155 10.02 -15.10 9.99
C PHE A 155 10.44 -13.92 9.10
N LEU A 156 11.75 -13.73 8.91
CA LEU A 156 12.29 -12.64 8.10
C LEU A 156 11.87 -12.75 6.64
N LEU A 157 11.96 -13.94 6.04
CA LEU A 157 11.54 -14.17 4.65
C LEU A 157 10.04 -13.88 4.47
N ARG A 158 9.20 -14.33 5.41
CA ARG A 158 7.75 -14.00 5.40
C ARG A 158 7.51 -12.50 5.52
N ALA A 159 8.26 -11.80 6.37
CA ALA A 159 8.14 -10.36 6.54
C ALA A 159 8.54 -9.60 5.27
N MET A 160 9.66 -9.96 4.64
CA MET A 160 10.12 -9.34 3.40
C MET A 160 9.11 -9.58 2.26
N GLN A 161 8.57 -10.79 2.16
CA GLN A 161 7.51 -11.08 1.19
C GLN A 161 6.26 -10.22 1.43
N LYS A 162 5.88 -10.01 2.69
CA LYS A 162 4.74 -9.14 3.05
C LYS A 162 4.99 -7.69 2.64
N ILE A 163 6.22 -7.19 2.80
CA ILE A 163 6.62 -5.86 2.33
C ILE A 163 6.53 -5.79 0.80
N LEU A 164 7.09 -6.76 0.07
CA LEU A 164 7.03 -6.81 -1.40
C LEU A 164 5.59 -6.79 -1.93
N VAL A 165 4.72 -7.60 -1.35
CA VAL A 165 3.29 -7.62 -1.71
C VAL A 165 2.64 -6.25 -1.44
N SER A 166 2.95 -5.63 -0.30
CA SER A 166 2.41 -4.31 0.05
C SER A 166 2.90 -3.20 -0.91
N VAL A 167 4.14 -3.30 -1.39
CA VAL A 167 4.69 -2.38 -2.41
C VAL A 167 3.98 -2.57 -3.75
N ASP A 168 3.75 -3.81 -4.16
CA ASP A 168 3.02 -4.11 -5.41
C ASP A 168 1.56 -3.64 -5.37
N GLU A 169 0.98 -3.58 -4.18
CA GLU A 169 -0.40 -3.18 -3.96
C GLU A 169 -0.54 -1.70 -3.59
N TYR A 170 0.56 -0.94 -3.52
CA TYR A 170 0.58 0.45 -3.07
C TYR A 170 -0.50 1.31 -3.73
N ASN A 171 -0.71 1.17 -5.04
CA ASN A 171 -1.71 1.94 -5.79
C ASN A 171 -3.15 1.73 -5.29
N ILE A 172 -3.42 0.66 -4.54
CA ILE A 172 -4.74 0.28 -4.04
C ILE A 172 -4.79 0.29 -2.51
N SER A 173 -3.71 -0.06 -1.81
CA SER A 173 -3.67 -0.17 -0.36
C SER A 173 -2.90 0.95 0.36
N GLY A 174 -2.14 1.74 -0.39
CA GLY A 174 -1.36 2.85 0.14
C GLY A 174 -0.14 2.42 0.93
N SER A 175 0.42 3.34 1.72
CA SER A 175 1.68 3.16 2.44
C SER A 175 1.55 2.37 3.74
N ILE A 176 0.36 2.32 4.33
CA ILE A 176 0.13 1.74 5.67
C ILE A 176 0.61 0.27 5.74
N PRO A 177 0.23 -0.63 4.81
CA PRO A 177 0.65 -2.03 4.92
C PRO A 177 2.15 -2.25 4.79
N ILE A 178 2.84 -1.36 4.06
CA ILE A 178 4.32 -1.35 3.98
C ILE A 178 4.88 -1.04 5.37
N MET A 179 4.36 0.02 5.99
CA MET A 179 4.80 0.47 7.31
C MET A 179 4.49 -0.56 8.41
N ASP A 180 3.28 -1.10 8.44
CA ASP A 180 2.89 -2.14 9.40
C ASP A 180 3.78 -3.38 9.33
N SER A 181 4.27 -3.71 8.12
CA SER A 181 5.17 -4.84 7.91
C SER A 181 6.58 -4.56 8.41
N ILE A 182 7.05 -3.31 8.32
CA ILE A 182 8.32 -2.86 8.90
C ILE A 182 8.22 -2.83 10.43
N ASP A 183 7.15 -2.24 10.97
CA ASP A 183 6.90 -2.17 12.41
C ASP A 183 6.77 -3.56 13.04
N MET A 184 6.20 -4.52 12.31
CA MET A 184 6.17 -5.92 12.75
C MET A 184 7.59 -6.49 12.95
N VAL A 185 8.53 -6.20 12.06
CA VAL A 185 9.92 -6.69 12.17
C VAL A 185 10.63 -6.03 13.35
N PHE A 186 10.57 -4.69 13.45
CA PHE A 186 11.20 -3.97 14.54
C PHE A 186 10.58 -4.29 15.89
N GLY A 187 9.24 -4.39 15.95
CA GLY A 187 8.52 -4.81 17.14
C GLY A 187 8.97 -6.20 17.59
N HIS A 188 9.02 -7.17 16.68
CA HIS A 188 9.50 -8.53 17.00
C HIS A 188 10.94 -8.54 17.51
N MET A 189 11.82 -7.73 16.91
CA MET A 189 13.20 -7.58 17.33
C MET A 189 13.34 -6.96 18.73
N VAL A 190 12.45 -6.04 19.11
CA VAL A 190 12.44 -5.43 20.44
C VAL A 190 11.93 -6.40 21.50
N VAL A 191 10.82 -7.12 21.23
CA VAL A 191 10.12 -7.92 22.26
C VAL A 191 10.58 -9.37 22.38
N ASN A 192 11.26 -9.92 21.37
CA ASN A 192 11.69 -11.33 21.37
C ASN A 192 13.21 -11.44 21.55
N ASP A 193 13.63 -11.80 22.76
CA ASP A 193 15.04 -11.91 23.13
C ASP A 193 15.79 -13.00 22.36
N GLU A 194 15.15 -14.14 22.07
CA GLU A 194 15.75 -15.24 21.31
C GLU A 194 16.03 -14.79 19.88
N PHE A 195 15.04 -14.17 19.23
CA PHE A 195 15.19 -13.58 17.91
C PHE A 195 16.29 -12.52 17.89
N ARG A 196 16.29 -11.60 18.86
CA ARG A 196 17.30 -10.53 18.94
C ARG A 196 18.71 -11.08 19.12
N ASN A 197 18.88 -12.07 19.99
CA ASN A 197 20.17 -12.71 20.24
C ASN A 197 20.70 -13.43 18.99
N GLU A 198 19.82 -14.08 18.23
CA GLU A 198 20.20 -14.73 16.97
C GLU A 198 20.64 -13.70 15.92
N MET A 199 19.85 -12.65 15.74
CA MET A 199 20.17 -11.55 14.83
C MET A 199 21.56 -10.95 15.16
N ASN A 200 21.85 -10.68 16.43
CA ASN A 200 23.12 -10.09 16.87
C ASN A 200 24.37 -10.93 16.55
N LYS A 201 24.22 -12.21 16.19
CA LYS A 201 25.35 -13.07 15.77
C LYS A 201 25.79 -12.82 14.32
N THR A 202 24.97 -12.12 13.54
CA THR A 202 25.14 -12.04 12.08
C THR A 202 25.24 -10.58 11.60
N PRO A 203 26.09 -10.29 10.59
CA PRO A 203 26.17 -8.95 10.00
C PRO A 203 24.87 -8.48 9.35
N ILE A 204 23.97 -9.40 8.99
CA ILE A 204 22.69 -9.10 8.32
C ILE A 204 21.80 -8.18 9.14
N THR A 205 21.98 -8.12 10.47
CA THR A 205 21.19 -7.24 11.36
C THR A 205 21.35 -5.78 10.99
N LYS A 206 22.58 -5.34 10.71
CA LYS A 206 22.85 -3.96 10.31
C LYS A 206 22.22 -3.68 8.94
N THR A 207 22.39 -4.59 7.98
CA THR A 207 21.80 -4.46 6.64
C THR A 207 20.27 -4.42 6.69
N LEU A 208 19.64 -5.32 7.45
CA LEU A 208 18.19 -5.34 7.68
C LEU A 208 17.72 -4.00 8.22
N PHE A 209 18.37 -3.51 9.27
CA PHE A 209 18.00 -2.26 9.91
C PHE A 209 18.15 -1.05 8.96
N GLU A 210 19.27 -0.96 8.25
CA GLU A 210 19.54 0.10 7.27
C GLU A 210 18.52 0.08 6.12
N ARG A 211 18.27 -1.09 5.53
CA ARG A 211 17.34 -1.25 4.40
C ARG A 211 15.90 -0.96 4.80
N LEU A 212 15.44 -1.44 5.94
CA LEU A 212 14.08 -1.16 6.41
C LEU A 212 13.92 0.30 6.83
N SER A 213 14.94 0.91 7.43
CA SER A 213 14.92 2.35 7.74
C SER A 213 14.89 3.20 6.47
N ASP A 214 15.68 2.83 5.45
CA ASP A 214 15.64 3.46 4.14
C ASP A 214 14.25 3.40 3.51
N VAL A 215 13.61 2.22 3.53
CA VAL A 215 12.25 2.07 3.00
C VAL A 215 11.26 2.91 3.79
N ALA A 216 11.35 2.89 5.13
CA ALA A 216 10.50 3.72 5.97
C ALA A 216 10.71 5.22 5.68
N ASN A 217 11.93 5.67 5.40
CA ASN A 217 12.22 7.06 5.03
C ASN A 217 11.71 7.43 3.63
N ILE A 218 11.58 6.46 2.71
CA ILE A 218 10.95 6.72 1.40
C ILE A 218 9.43 6.81 1.57
N VAL A 219 8.86 5.94 2.41
CA VAL A 219 7.42 5.84 2.66
C VAL A 219 6.91 6.96 3.58
N THR A 220 7.78 7.52 4.42
CA THR A 220 7.44 8.54 5.40
C THR A 220 8.26 9.81 5.20
N VAL A 221 7.64 10.97 5.44
CA VAL A 221 8.35 12.26 5.59
C VAL A 221 8.13 12.77 7.03
N SER A 222 8.13 11.88 8.02
CA SER A 222 7.82 12.23 9.41
C SER A 222 8.95 11.89 10.38
N GLN A 223 9.17 12.76 11.36
CA GLN A 223 10.26 12.71 12.34
C GLN A 223 10.18 11.52 13.33
N GLY A 224 9.02 10.85 13.49
CA GLY A 224 8.81 9.83 14.53
C GLY A 224 9.51 8.47 14.28
N LEU A 225 9.80 8.15 13.02
CA LEU A 225 10.55 6.93 12.67
C LEU A 225 12.05 7.08 12.86
N THR A 226 12.57 8.30 12.75
CA THR A 226 13.93 8.63 13.16
C THR A 226 14.14 8.25 14.62
N GLU A 227 13.13 8.44 15.48
CA GLU A 227 13.21 8.07 16.90
C GLU A 227 13.22 6.55 17.10
N LEU A 228 12.25 5.79 16.56
CA LEU A 228 12.21 4.32 16.68
C LEU A 228 13.45 3.64 16.08
N SER A 229 13.86 4.09 14.90
CA SER A 229 15.09 3.63 14.28
C SER A 229 16.30 3.95 15.18
N SER A 230 16.42 5.18 15.69
CA SER A 230 17.50 5.53 16.63
C SER A 230 17.54 4.66 17.88
N TYR A 231 16.38 4.33 18.48
CA TYR A 231 16.30 3.46 19.65
C TYR A 231 16.74 2.02 19.34
N VAL A 232 16.27 1.46 18.22
CA VAL A 232 16.66 0.11 17.81
C VAL A 232 18.16 0.06 17.48
N LYS A 233 18.68 1.10 16.82
CA LYS A 233 20.10 1.25 16.53
C LYS A 233 20.93 1.30 17.81
N GLN A 234 20.49 2.06 18.81
CA GLN A 234 21.12 2.13 20.13
C GLN A 234 21.09 0.79 20.88
N LEU A 235 19.96 0.07 20.81
CA LEU A 235 19.78 -1.22 21.48
C LEU A 235 20.67 -2.32 20.90
N LEU A 236 20.95 -2.28 19.59
CA LEU A 236 21.63 -3.36 18.87
C LEU A 236 23.11 -3.06 18.59
N LEU A 237 23.46 -1.80 18.34
CA LEU A 237 24.81 -1.41 17.93
C LEU A 237 25.59 -0.70 19.04
N GLY A 238 24.94 -0.33 20.15
CA GLY A 238 25.59 0.34 21.27
C GLY A 238 26.17 1.72 20.95
N GLU A 239 25.84 2.29 19.79
CA GLU A 239 26.29 3.62 19.37
C GLU A 239 25.24 4.67 19.78
N SER A 240 25.70 5.65 20.56
CA SER A 240 25.00 6.89 20.93
C SER A 240 25.18 7.98 19.88
#